data_AF-A0A4S0VHJ6-F1
#
_entry.id   AF-A0A4S0VHJ6-F1
#
_cell.length_a   1.000
_cell.length_b   1.000
_cell.length_c   1.000
_cell.angle_alpha   90.00
_cell.angle_beta   90.00
_cell.angle_gamma   90.00
#
_symmetry.space_group_name_H-M   'P 1'
#
loop_
_entity.id
_entity.type
_entity.pdbx_description
1 polymer ?
#
loop_
_entity_poly.entity_id
_entity_poly.type
_entity_poly.pdbx_seq_one_letter_code
_entity_poly.pdbx_strand_id
1 'polypeptide(L)'
;MTEWLPEHQSDAQAEGWDIFEASGSISNENGDREFQLQALDDSDIFTGETRDVDAWRHVHAKAQTGSPLHQQALAFLREHSPGEYEAIIKENA
;
A
#
# COMPACT_ATOMS: atom_id res chain seq x y z
N MET A 1 6.51 -16.72 2.04
CA MET A 1 5.39 -15.79 1.84
C MET A 1 5.51 -14.69 2.85
N THR A 2 5.55 -13.48 2.34
CA THR A 2 5.48 -12.24 3.11
C THR A 2 4.04 -12.09 3.59
N GLU A 3 3.82 -11.92 4.89
CA GLU A 3 2.47 -11.79 5.46
C GLU A 3 2.18 -10.35 5.86
N TRP A 4 0.92 -9.92 5.68
CA TRP A 4 0.39 -8.67 6.19
C TRP A 4 -0.39 -8.94 7.47
N LEU A 5 0.33 -8.94 8.60
CA LEU A 5 -0.20 -9.31 9.91
C LEU A 5 -1.04 -8.17 10.52
N PRO A 6 -1.94 -8.47 11.49
CA PRO A 6 -2.75 -7.45 12.16
C PRO A 6 -1.94 -6.33 12.84
N GLU A 7 -0.71 -6.62 13.27
CA GLU A 7 0.21 -5.60 13.82
C GLU A 7 0.71 -4.63 12.73
N HIS A 8 1.01 -5.11 11.53
CA HIS A 8 1.36 -4.25 10.40
C HIS A 8 0.19 -3.38 9.98
N GLN A 9 -1.02 -3.94 9.95
CA GLN A 9 -2.25 -3.16 9.72
C GLN A 9 -2.40 -2.08 10.78
N SER A 10 -2.30 -2.41 12.06
CA SER A 10 -2.47 -1.44 13.14
C SER A 10 -1.48 -0.27 13.06
N ASP A 11 -0.21 -0.58 12.77
CA ASP A 11 0.84 0.44 12.62
C ASP A 11 0.65 1.28 11.34
N ALA A 12 0.29 0.65 10.21
CA ALA A 12 -0.02 1.37 8.97
C ALA A 12 -1.23 2.30 9.15
N GLN A 13 -2.29 1.79 9.79
CA GLN A 13 -3.51 2.54 10.05
C GLN A 13 -3.26 3.75 10.96
N ALA A 14 -2.35 3.63 11.93
CA ALA A 14 -1.89 4.75 12.75
C ALA A 14 -1.17 5.84 11.93
N GLU A 15 -0.60 5.48 10.79
CA GLU A 15 -0.03 6.40 9.80
C GLU A 15 -1.03 6.81 8.71
N GLY A 16 -2.29 6.37 8.78
CA GLY A 16 -3.37 6.79 7.89
C GLY A 16 -3.47 6.03 6.56
N TRP A 17 -2.82 4.87 6.44
CA TRP A 17 -2.86 4.02 5.25
C TRP A 17 -3.01 2.55 5.62
N ASP A 18 -3.42 1.69 4.69
CA ASP A 18 -3.37 0.23 4.88
C ASP A 18 -3.33 -0.50 3.53
N ILE A 19 -3.19 -1.82 3.57
CA ILE A 19 -3.31 -2.73 2.44
C ILE A 19 -4.62 -3.51 2.56
N PHE A 20 -5.48 -3.37 1.56
CA PHE A 20 -6.80 -4.00 1.50
C PHE A 20 -6.86 -5.06 0.41
N GLU A 21 -7.66 -6.09 0.63
CA GLU A 21 -7.98 -7.07 -0.41
C GLU A 21 -8.87 -6.43 -1.49
N ALA A 22 -8.43 -6.53 -2.75
CA ALA A 22 -9.10 -6.01 -3.95
C ALA A 22 -9.35 -7.10 -5.00
N SER A 23 -9.25 -8.37 -4.62
CA SER A 23 -9.44 -9.55 -5.49
C SER A 23 -10.74 -9.51 -6.30
N GLY A 24 -11.81 -8.90 -5.78
CA GLY A 24 -13.11 -8.71 -6.44
C GLY A 24 -13.35 -7.34 -7.10
N SER A 25 -12.35 -6.45 -7.13
CA SER A 25 -12.48 -5.10 -7.69
C SER A 25 -12.38 -5.08 -9.22
N ILE A 26 -13.08 -4.14 -9.86
CA ILE A 26 -12.90 -3.85 -11.31
C ILE A 26 -11.44 -3.47 -11.59
N SER A 27 -10.77 -2.85 -10.63
CA SER A 27 -9.35 -2.50 -10.74
C SER A 27 -8.41 -3.72 -10.81
N ASN A 28 -8.91 -4.92 -10.53
CA ASN A 28 -8.19 -6.20 -10.58
C ASN A 28 -8.67 -7.12 -11.73
N GLU A 29 -9.11 -6.55 -12.87
CA GLU A 29 -9.59 -7.34 -14.02
C GLU A 29 -8.59 -8.39 -14.54
N ASN A 30 -7.28 -8.16 -14.35
CA ASN A 30 -6.22 -9.09 -14.76
C ASN A 30 -5.74 -10.03 -13.64
N GLY A 31 -6.27 -9.89 -12.42
CA GLY A 31 -5.86 -10.70 -11.26
C GLY A 31 -4.46 -10.35 -10.70
N ASP A 32 -3.85 -9.23 -11.10
CA ASP A 32 -2.50 -8.82 -10.70
C ASP A 32 -2.46 -7.78 -9.56
N ARG A 33 -3.63 -7.40 -9.04
CA ARG A 33 -3.87 -6.43 -7.95
C ARG A 33 -4.85 -6.99 -6.92
N GLU A 34 -4.57 -8.19 -6.42
CA GLU A 34 -5.37 -8.81 -5.36
C GLU A 34 -5.39 -8.02 -4.04
N PHE A 35 -4.42 -7.14 -3.86
CA PHE A 35 -4.23 -6.25 -2.73
C PHE A 35 -3.82 -4.85 -3.21
N GLN A 36 -4.36 -3.83 -2.55
CA GLN A 36 -4.10 -2.43 -2.89
C GLN A 36 -3.69 -1.64 -1.65
N LEU A 37 -2.71 -0.75 -1.82
CA LEU A 37 -2.33 0.19 -0.76
C LEU A 37 -3.18 1.45 -0.91
N GLN A 38 -3.91 1.84 0.12
CA GLN A 38 -4.79 3.00 0.05
C GLN A 38 -4.72 3.83 1.33
N ALA A 39 -5.05 5.11 1.23
CA ALA A 39 -5.27 5.94 2.41
C ALA A 39 -6.56 5.51 3.11
N LEU A 40 -6.60 5.59 4.44
CA LEU A 40 -7.79 5.26 5.24
C LEU A 40 -8.90 6.30 5.10
N ASP A 41 -10.10 5.90 4.69
CA ASP A 41 -11.22 6.82 4.44
C ASP A 41 -11.55 7.73 5.63
N ASP A 42 -11.44 7.18 6.84
CA ASP A 42 -11.73 7.86 8.10
C ASP A 42 -10.52 8.56 8.74
N SER A 43 -9.38 8.67 8.04
CA SER A 43 -8.18 9.35 8.54
C SER A 43 -8.01 10.75 7.94
N ASP A 44 -7.59 11.71 8.77
CA ASP A 44 -7.27 13.08 8.37
C ASP A 44 -5.79 13.25 7.90
N ILE A 45 -5.00 12.17 7.83
CA ILE A 45 -3.56 12.25 7.48
C ILE A 45 -3.35 12.49 5.98
N PHE A 46 -3.98 11.67 5.13
CA PHE A 46 -3.96 11.83 3.67
C PHE A 46 -5.36 12.21 3.20
N THR A 47 -5.51 13.39 2.60
CA THR A 47 -6.81 13.97 2.26
C THR A 47 -6.85 14.47 0.83
N GLY A 48 -8.06 14.70 0.29
CA GLY A 48 -8.27 15.16 -1.07
C GLY A 48 -8.24 14.06 -2.13
N GLU A 49 -8.23 14.45 -3.40
CA GLU A 49 -8.35 13.54 -4.55
C GLU A 49 -7.08 12.71 -4.80
N THR A 50 -5.94 13.10 -4.22
CA THR A 50 -4.64 12.41 -4.37
C THR A 50 -4.23 11.58 -3.16
N ARG A 51 -5.11 11.44 -2.16
CA ARG A 51 -4.86 10.75 -0.89
C ARG A 51 -4.13 9.41 -1.02
N ASP A 52 -4.54 8.55 -1.95
CA ASP A 52 -3.94 7.23 -2.15
C ASP A 52 -2.53 7.33 -2.73
N VAL A 53 -2.34 8.25 -3.69
CA VAL A 53 -1.02 8.56 -4.25
C VAL A 53 -0.09 9.15 -3.20
N ASP A 54 -0.61 9.96 -2.29
CA ASP A 54 0.17 10.53 -1.18
C ASP A 54 0.55 9.45 -0.15
N ALA A 55 -0.33 8.48 0.13
CA ALA A 55 0.01 7.29 0.90
C ALA A 55 1.10 6.45 0.21
N TRP A 56 1.03 6.27 -1.12
CA TRP A 56 2.06 5.57 -1.89
C TRP A 56 3.42 6.25 -1.77
N ARG A 57 3.46 7.58 -1.93
CA ARG A 57 4.67 8.39 -1.76
C ARG A 57 5.27 8.25 -0.38
N HIS A 58 4.43 8.35 0.65
CA HIS A 58 4.85 8.18 2.04
C HIS A 58 5.48 6.81 2.26
N VAL A 59 4.81 5.74 1.83
CA VAL A 59 5.30 4.37 2.01
C VAL A 59 6.62 4.14 1.28
N HIS A 60 6.70 4.57 0.02
CA HIS A 60 7.90 4.42 -0.77
C HIS A 60 9.09 5.18 -0.15
N ALA A 61 8.89 6.45 0.24
CA ALA A 61 9.94 7.25 0.87
C ALA A 61 10.42 6.63 2.20
N LYS A 62 9.50 6.17 3.05
CA LYS A 62 9.85 5.53 4.32
C LYS A 62 10.59 4.20 4.12
N ALA A 63 10.21 3.40 3.13
CA ALA A 63 10.91 2.17 2.79
C ALA A 63 12.36 2.45 2.34
N GLN A 64 12.58 3.52 1.56
CA GLN A 64 13.91 3.95 1.14
C GLN A 64 14.78 4.41 2.32
N THR A 65 14.18 4.98 3.36
CA THR A 65 14.90 5.35 4.60
C THR A 65 15.18 4.18 5.54
N GLY A 66 14.77 2.96 5.17
CA GLY A 66 15.02 1.75 5.95
C GLY A 66 13.93 1.40 6.96
N SER A 67 12.71 1.96 6.85
CA SER A 67 11.62 1.62 7.76
C SER A 67 11.14 0.18 7.53
N PRO A 68 11.16 -0.70 8.56
CA PRO A 68 10.79 -2.11 8.40
C PRO A 68 9.34 -2.32 7.95
N LEU A 69 8.39 -1.58 8.53
CA LEU A 69 6.95 -1.66 8.19
C LEU A 69 6.71 -1.42 6.70
N HIS A 70 7.33 -0.37 6.17
CA HIS A 70 7.15 0.06 4.79
C HIS A 70 7.87 -0.85 3.80
N GLN A 71 9.05 -1.36 4.17
CA GLN A 71 9.73 -2.39 3.39
C GLN A 71 8.92 -3.68 3.34
N GLN A 72 8.31 -4.07 4.46
CA GLN A 72 7.40 -5.22 4.55
C GLN A 72 6.16 -5.01 3.67
N ALA A 73 5.57 -3.81 3.67
CA ALA A 73 4.43 -3.46 2.82
C ALA A 73 4.75 -3.64 1.33
N LEU A 74 5.88 -3.07 0.88
CA LEU A 74 6.32 -3.21 -0.51
C LEU A 74 6.70 -4.66 -0.86
N ALA A 75 7.31 -5.40 0.07
CA ALA A 75 7.63 -6.81 -0.14
C ALA A 75 6.36 -7.68 -0.26
N PHE A 76 5.33 -7.39 0.54
CA PHE A 76 4.03 -8.05 0.49
C PHE A 76 3.37 -7.79 -0.87
N LEU A 77 3.26 -6.53 -1.29
CA LEU A 77 2.67 -6.18 -2.59
C LEU A 77 3.46 -6.78 -3.75
N ARG A 78 4.79 -6.80 -3.69
CA ARG A 78 5.60 -7.43 -4.74
C ARG A 78 5.31 -8.92 -4.90
N GLU A 79 4.98 -9.63 -3.82
CA GLU A 79 4.71 -11.06 -3.84
C GLU A 79 3.25 -11.37 -4.22
N HIS A 80 2.30 -10.61 -3.69
CA HIS A 80 0.86 -10.93 -3.79
C HIS A 80 0.09 -10.02 -4.75
N SER A 81 0.66 -8.89 -5.17
CA SER A 81 -0.01 -7.90 -6.05
C SER A 81 1.00 -7.12 -6.88
N PRO A 82 1.72 -7.81 -7.78
CA PRO A 82 2.82 -7.20 -8.54
C PRO A 82 2.39 -5.98 -9.35
N GLY A 83 1.16 -5.93 -9.86
CA GLY A 83 0.64 -4.78 -10.60
C GLY A 83 0.49 -3.53 -9.73
N GLU A 84 0.15 -3.70 -8.45
CA GLU A 84 0.10 -2.60 -7.49
C GLU A 84 1.50 -2.14 -7.11
N TYR A 85 2.39 -3.08 -6.81
CA TYR A 85 3.80 -2.77 -6.52
C TYR A 85 4.46 -1.99 -7.66
N GLU A 86 4.29 -2.43 -8.91
CA GLU A 86 4.84 -1.74 -10.08
C GLU A 86 4.27 -0.32 -10.26
N ALA A 87 2.98 -0.13 -9.97
CA ALA A 87 2.36 1.19 -10.03
C ALA A 87 2.97 2.14 -8.98
N ILE A 88 3.15 1.68 -7.74
CA ILE A 88 3.79 2.45 -6.67
C ILE A 88 5.22 2.83 -7.06
N ILE A 89 6.01 1.87 -7.56
CA ILE A 89 7.40 2.16 -7.96
C ILE A 89 7.44 3.15 -9.12
N LYS A 90 6.58 2.98 -10.15
CA LYS A 90 6.56 3.87 -11.33
C LYS A 90 6.16 5.30 -10.98
N GLU A 91 5.19 5.48 -10.09
CA GLU A 91 4.73 6.80 -9.64
C GLU A 91 5.78 7.55 -8.81
N ASN A 92 6.76 6.84 -8.25
CA ASN A 92 7.75 7.37 -7.32
C ASN A 92 9.22 7.24 -7.78
N ALA A 93 9.44 6.93 -9.06
CA ALA A 93 10.76 6.76 -9.69
C ALA A 93 11.40 8.08 -10.14
#